data_AF-A0A257YD37-F1
#
_entry.id   AF-A0A257YD37-F1
#
_cell.length_a   1.000
_cell.length_b   1.000
_cell.length_c   1.000
_cell.angle_alpha   90.00
_cell.angle_beta   90.00
_cell.angle_gamma   90.00
#
_symmetry.space_group_name_H-M   'P 1'
#
loop_
_entity.id
_entity.type
_entity.pdbx_description
1 polymer ?
#
loop_
_entity_poly.entity_id
_entity_poly.type
_entity_poly.pdbx_seq_one_letter_code
_entity_poly.pdbx_strand_id
1 'polypeptide(L)'
;MARDTAARGGDARDGRAANERARKGTPRARWLAGLALAALVATGLAGHALSKPPSLPVEPLAIEVQAAPIATFHPRRDETRFGALLYRGGLRLTSPFPGFGGISAFHLDADGGHFLAVTDAGLFLRGRLVTEGDRPIGLADVTAAAILDQKSAPLA
;
A
#
# COMPACT_ATOMS: atom_id res chain seq x y z
N MET A 1 28.48 71.37 -56.31
CA MET A 1 28.73 70.99 -57.73
C MET A 1 29.47 69.66 -57.71
N ALA A 2 28.94 68.70 -58.46
CA ALA A 2 29.27 67.27 -58.54
C ALA A 2 30.73 66.84 -58.33
N ARG A 3 30.97 65.69 -57.69
CA ARG A 3 31.16 64.41 -58.40
C ARG A 3 31.31 63.21 -57.45
N ASP A 4 30.73 62.14 -57.96
CA ASP A 4 30.60 60.75 -57.52
C ASP A 4 31.90 59.96 -57.79
N THR A 5 32.25 58.97 -56.97
CA THR A 5 32.94 57.75 -57.45
C THR A 5 32.80 56.59 -56.45
N ALA A 6 32.16 55.54 -56.95
CA ALA A 6 31.92 54.25 -56.31
C ALA A 6 33.12 53.29 -56.39
N ALA A 7 33.15 52.30 -55.48
CA ALA A 7 33.60 50.91 -55.65
C ALA A 7 33.70 50.25 -54.26
N ARG A 8 33.45 48.98 -53.99
CA ARG A 8 32.87 47.83 -54.71
C ARG A 8 32.80 46.74 -53.64
N GLY A 9 31.67 46.04 -53.54
CA GLY A 9 31.46 44.97 -52.56
C GLY A 9 32.45 43.81 -52.72
N GLY A 10 32.98 43.34 -51.60
CA GLY A 10 33.76 42.11 -51.46
C GLY A 10 32.88 41.02 -50.84
N ASP A 11 32.89 39.87 -51.51
CA ASP A 11 31.98 38.75 -51.40
C ASP A 11 32.08 37.98 -50.07
N ALA A 12 30.92 37.60 -49.56
CA ALA A 12 30.75 36.67 -48.46
C ALA A 12 30.60 35.28 -49.05
N ARG A 13 31.46 34.31 -48.68
CA ARG A 13 31.19 32.86 -48.66
C ARG A 13 32.48 32.06 -48.48
N ASP A 14 32.93 31.85 -47.23
CA ASP A 14 33.65 30.60 -46.90
C ASP A 14 33.78 30.35 -45.39
N GLY A 15 32.71 29.87 -44.75
CA GLY A 15 32.79 29.54 -43.32
C GLY A 15 31.65 28.69 -42.75
N ARG A 16 30.74 28.19 -43.59
CA ARG A 16 29.49 27.52 -43.15
C ARG A 16 29.35 26.06 -43.56
N ALA A 17 30.43 25.37 -43.91
CA ALA A 17 30.35 24.00 -44.46
C ALA A 17 31.18 22.92 -43.73
N ALA A 18 31.68 23.16 -42.51
CA ALA A 18 32.57 22.21 -41.83
C ALA A 18 32.11 21.72 -40.45
N ASN A 19 30.90 22.06 -39.98
CA ASN A 19 30.43 21.62 -38.65
C ASN A 19 29.02 21.00 -38.69
N GLU A 20 28.81 20.00 -39.54
CA GLU A 20 27.52 19.30 -39.62
C GLU A 20 27.68 17.79 -39.90
N ARG A 21 28.76 17.19 -39.39
CA ARG A 21 29.02 15.74 -39.50
C ARG A 21 29.49 15.14 -38.18
N ALA A 22 28.66 15.18 -37.15
CA ALA A 22 28.75 14.23 -36.05
C ALA A 22 27.45 14.25 -35.26
N ARG A 23 26.97 13.04 -34.90
CA ARG A 23 25.80 12.77 -34.05
C ARG A 23 24.44 12.66 -34.76
N LYS A 24 24.40 11.91 -35.86
CA LYS A 24 23.19 11.13 -36.20
C LYS A 24 23.23 9.82 -35.42
N GLY A 25 22.80 9.86 -34.15
CA GLY A 25 22.52 8.64 -33.38
C GLY A 25 21.39 7.87 -34.07
N THR A 26 21.62 6.59 -34.36
CA THR A 26 20.65 5.75 -35.07
C THR A 26 19.36 5.61 -34.24
N PRO A 27 18.16 5.72 -34.86
CA PRO A 27 16.89 5.70 -34.13
C PRO A 27 16.66 4.39 -33.37
N ARG A 28 17.28 3.29 -33.81
CA ARG A 28 17.21 1.96 -33.18
C ARG A 28 17.79 1.92 -31.76
N ALA A 29 18.80 2.74 -31.45
CA ALA A 29 19.42 2.79 -30.13
C ALA A 29 18.51 3.45 -29.07
N ARG A 30 17.61 4.35 -29.48
CA ARG A 30 16.68 5.05 -28.58
C ARG A 30 15.52 4.17 -28.14
N TRP A 31 15.09 3.23 -29.00
CA TRP A 31 14.03 2.27 -28.67
C TRP A 31 14.49 1.21 -27.65
N LEU A 32 15.74 0.75 -27.76
CA LEU A 32 16.30 -0.21 -26.80
C LEU A 32 16.55 0.40 -25.42
N ALA A 33 16.96 1.68 -25.35
CA ALA A 33 17.10 2.40 -24.08
C ALA A 33 15.74 2.67 -23.40
N GLY A 34 14.69 2.95 -24.18
CA GLY A 34 13.33 3.12 -23.66
C GLY A 34 12.71 1.83 -23.09
N LEU A 35 12.98 0.69 -23.72
CA LEU A 35 12.55 -0.62 -23.22
C LEU A 35 13.30 -1.05 -21.95
N ALA A 36 14.60 -0.72 -21.85
CA ALA A 36 15.40 -0.98 -20.65
C ALA A 36 14.91 -0.17 -19.43
N LEU A 37 14.50 1.09 -19.62
CA LEU A 37 13.95 1.91 -18.54
C LEU A 37 12.54 1.45 -18.13
N ALA A 38 11.69 1.03 -19.08
CA ALA A 38 10.37 0.47 -18.78
C ALA A 38 10.47 -0.87 -18.01
N ALA A 39 11.47 -1.71 -18.31
CA ALA A 39 11.73 -2.94 -17.58
C ALA A 39 12.23 -2.70 -16.15
N LEU A 40 12.98 -1.62 -15.91
CA LEU A 40 13.44 -1.23 -14.56
C LEU A 40 12.30 -0.68 -13.68
N VAL A 41 11.34 0.05 -14.29
CA VAL A 41 10.15 0.55 -13.58
C VAL A 41 9.14 -0.57 -13.31
N ALA A 42 8.98 -1.52 -14.25
CA ALA A 42 8.09 -2.68 -14.07
C ALA A 42 8.59 -3.66 -12.99
N THR A 43 9.90 -3.80 -12.82
CA THR A 43 10.49 -4.63 -11.75
C THR A 43 10.49 -3.96 -10.38
N GLY A 44 10.49 -2.62 -10.32
CA GLY A 44 10.35 -1.86 -9.08
C GLY A 44 8.95 -1.92 -8.43
N LEU A 45 7.88 -2.04 -9.24
CA LEU A 45 6.51 -2.15 -8.74
C LEU A 45 6.03 -3.59 -8.50
N ALA A 46 6.64 -4.59 -9.14
CA ALA A 46 6.24 -5.99 -8.99
C ALA A 46 6.73 -6.67 -7.69
N GLY A 47 7.64 -6.03 -6.95
CA GLY A 47 8.28 -6.59 -5.75
C GLY A 47 7.43 -6.57 -4.46
N HIS A 48 6.23 -5.97 -4.48
CA HIS A 48 5.30 -6.04 -3.33
C HIS A 48 4.44 -7.30 -3.44
N ALA A 49 5.07 -8.44 -3.70
CA ALA A 49 4.42 -9.71 -3.39
C ALA A 49 3.99 -9.63 -1.93
N LEU A 50 2.69 -9.78 -1.68
CA LEU A 50 2.03 -9.72 -0.39
C LEU A 50 2.40 -10.97 0.44
N SER A 51 3.69 -11.27 0.52
CA SER A 51 4.22 -12.35 1.31
C SER A 51 4.26 -11.87 2.75
N LYS A 52 3.46 -12.50 3.59
CA LYS A 52 3.53 -12.34 5.04
C LYS A 52 4.99 -12.52 5.50
N PRO A 53 5.48 -11.80 6.53
CA PRO A 53 6.83 -11.99 7.05
C PRO A 53 7.13 -13.49 7.28
N PRO A 54 8.36 -13.94 6.95
CA PRO A 54 8.74 -15.36 7.00
C PRO A 54 8.74 -15.95 8.42
N SER A 55 8.59 -15.11 9.44
CA SER A 55 8.40 -15.56 10.82
C SER A 55 7.31 -14.72 11.49
N LEU A 56 6.32 -15.41 12.05
CA LEU A 56 5.31 -14.84 12.93
C LEU A 56 5.74 -14.98 14.38
N PRO A 57 5.34 -14.05 15.27
CA PRO A 57 5.72 -14.11 16.67
C PRO A 57 5.07 -15.34 17.32
N VAL A 58 5.88 -16.23 17.89
CA VAL A 58 5.38 -17.40 18.65
C VAL A 58 4.83 -16.96 20.00
N GLU A 59 5.57 -16.09 20.70
CA GLU A 59 5.12 -15.46 21.92
C GLU A 59 4.19 -14.27 21.64
N PRO A 60 3.23 -13.96 22.52
CA PRO A 60 2.36 -12.80 22.37
C PRO A 60 3.14 -11.50 22.21
N LEU A 61 3.07 -10.91 21.02
CA LEU A 61 3.66 -9.62 20.70
C LEU A 61 2.58 -8.55 20.75
N ALA A 62 2.79 -7.50 21.54
CA ALA A 62 1.92 -6.32 21.51
C ALA A 62 1.98 -5.66 20.13
N ILE A 63 0.83 -5.39 19.52
CA ILE A 63 0.71 -4.74 18.22
C ILE A 63 -0.20 -3.53 18.30
N GLU A 64 0.11 -2.50 17.50
CA GLU A 64 -0.78 -1.37 17.33
C GLU A 64 -1.91 -1.75 16.35
N VAL A 65 -3.17 -1.53 16.73
CA VAL A 65 -4.32 -1.70 15.84
C VAL A 65 -5.13 -0.42 15.85
N GLN A 66 -5.20 0.25 14.69
CA GLN A 66 -6.10 1.38 14.53
C GLN A 66 -7.49 0.88 14.18
N ALA A 67 -8.49 1.42 14.87
CA ALA A 67 -9.88 1.09 14.66
C ALA A 67 -10.65 2.34 14.23
N ALA A 68 -11.37 2.24 13.12
CA ALA A 68 -12.29 3.25 12.66
C ALA A 68 -13.74 2.72 12.76
N PRO A 69 -14.63 3.36 13.54
CA PRO A 69 -16.02 2.94 13.63
C PRO A 69 -16.76 3.04 12.28
N ILE A 70 -17.58 2.04 12.01
CA ILE A 70 -18.51 2.00 10.89
C ILE A 70 -19.86 2.49 11.40
N ALA A 71 -20.22 3.73 11.02
CA ALA A 71 -21.35 4.42 11.60
C ALA A 71 -22.70 3.77 11.26
N THR A 72 -22.89 3.37 9.99
CA THR A 72 -24.11 2.76 9.47
C THR A 72 -23.77 1.48 8.71
N PHE A 73 -24.62 0.46 8.85
CA PHE A 73 -24.42 -0.82 8.16
C PHE A 73 -24.77 -0.72 6.67
N HIS A 74 -25.88 -0.06 6.35
CA HIS A 74 -26.30 0.15 4.98
C HIS A 74 -25.90 1.56 4.53
N PRO A 75 -25.09 1.72 3.47
CA PRO A 75 -24.76 3.04 2.95
C PRO A 75 -26.04 3.81 2.61
N ARG A 76 -26.15 5.06 3.08
CA ARG A 76 -27.29 5.96 2.83
C ARG A 76 -28.62 5.59 3.51
N ARG A 77 -28.65 4.62 4.43
CA ARG A 77 -29.81 4.40 5.31
C ARG A 77 -29.37 4.39 6.77
N ASP A 78 -30.20 4.98 7.62
CA ASP A 78 -29.97 5.03 9.08
C ASP A 78 -30.70 3.90 9.82
N GLU A 79 -31.19 2.89 9.08
CA GLU A 79 -31.80 1.71 9.67
C GLU A 79 -30.75 0.89 10.43
N THR A 80 -31.06 0.57 11.69
CA THR A 80 -30.21 -0.23 12.56
C THR A 80 -30.73 -1.64 12.78
N ARG A 81 -31.99 -1.94 12.43
CA ARG A 81 -32.60 -3.26 12.59
C ARG A 81 -32.72 -3.96 11.25
N PHE A 82 -32.20 -5.19 11.17
CA PHE A 82 -32.22 -6.02 9.96
C PHE A 82 -32.85 -7.38 10.32
N GLY A 83 -34.16 -7.48 10.15
CA GLY A 83 -34.95 -8.62 10.62
C GLY A 83 -34.84 -8.79 12.15
N ALA A 84 -34.35 -9.94 12.60
CA ALA A 84 -34.14 -10.23 14.02
C ALA A 84 -32.87 -9.58 14.61
N LEU A 85 -31.98 -9.02 13.76
CA LEU A 85 -30.68 -8.50 14.18
C LEU A 85 -30.72 -6.99 14.37
N LEU A 86 -29.98 -6.51 15.38
CA LEU A 86 -29.71 -5.08 15.58
C LEU A 86 -28.23 -4.84 15.30
N TYR A 87 -27.93 -3.91 14.41
CA TYR A 87 -26.58 -3.42 14.16
C TYR A 87 -26.11 -2.59 15.34
N ARG A 88 -25.29 -3.19 16.20
CA ARG A 88 -24.66 -2.52 17.36
C ARG A 88 -23.49 -1.61 16.95
N GLY A 89 -22.91 -1.87 15.78
CA GLY A 89 -21.74 -1.15 15.26
C GLY A 89 -20.80 -2.08 14.51
N GLY A 90 -19.72 -1.52 14.02
CA GLY A 90 -18.70 -2.24 13.29
C GLY A 90 -17.39 -1.48 13.34
N LEU A 91 -16.27 -2.16 13.14
CA LEU A 91 -14.94 -1.57 13.14
C LEU A 91 -14.23 -1.92 11.84
N ARG A 92 -13.60 -0.94 11.22
CA ARG A 92 -12.54 -1.17 10.24
C ARG A 92 -11.21 -1.14 10.96
N LEU A 93 -10.48 -2.25 10.89
CA LEU A 93 -9.22 -2.43 11.60
C LEU A 93 -8.06 -2.38 10.62
N THR A 94 -6.99 -1.69 11.01
CA THR A 94 -5.71 -1.66 10.30
C THR A 94 -4.57 -1.77 11.31
N SER A 95 -3.42 -2.25 10.85
CA SER A 95 -2.21 -2.30 11.67
C SER A 95 -0.99 -2.19 10.76
N PRO A 96 0.09 -1.52 11.20
CA PRO A 96 1.39 -1.59 10.53
C PRO A 96 2.10 -2.93 10.76
N PHE A 97 1.61 -3.79 11.65
CA PHE A 97 2.18 -5.10 11.90
C PHE A 97 2.10 -5.94 10.61
N PRO A 98 3.24 -6.38 10.03
CA PRO A 98 3.23 -7.02 8.70
C PRO A 98 2.46 -8.34 8.66
N GLY A 99 2.22 -8.96 9.82
CA GLY A 99 1.41 -10.16 9.93
C GLY A 99 -0.09 -9.93 10.10
N PHE A 100 -0.54 -8.67 10.19
CA PHE A 100 -1.95 -8.33 10.33
C PHE A 100 -2.69 -8.51 9.00
N GLY A 101 -3.90 -9.04 9.06
CA GLY A 101 -4.67 -9.45 7.87
C GLY A 101 -6.16 -9.54 8.17
N GLY A 102 -6.89 -10.33 7.38
CA GLY A 102 -8.31 -10.55 7.58
C GLY A 102 -8.59 -11.32 8.87
N ILE A 103 -9.70 -10.98 9.55
CA ILE A 103 -10.19 -11.75 10.69
C ILE A 103 -11.18 -12.80 10.18
N SER A 104 -10.90 -14.07 10.47
CA SER A 104 -11.74 -15.22 10.08
C SER A 104 -12.68 -15.68 11.17
N ALA A 105 -12.33 -15.48 12.44
CA ALA A 105 -13.20 -15.75 13.58
C ALA A 105 -12.98 -14.73 14.69
N PHE A 106 -14.04 -14.42 15.45
CA PHE A 106 -14.01 -13.46 16.56
C PHE A 106 -14.94 -13.94 17.67
N HIS A 107 -14.42 -14.03 18.89
CA HIS A 107 -15.15 -14.41 20.08
C HIS A 107 -14.94 -13.36 21.16
N LEU A 108 -16.02 -13.02 21.88
CA LEU A 108 -15.99 -12.18 23.06
C LEU A 108 -16.17 -13.05 24.30
N ASP A 109 -15.49 -12.69 25.38
CA ASP A 109 -15.74 -13.29 26.70
C ASP A 109 -17.18 -13.01 27.18
N ALA A 110 -17.57 -13.65 28.29
CA ALA A 110 -18.92 -13.55 28.83
C ALA A 110 -19.33 -12.10 29.18
N ASP A 111 -18.35 -11.28 29.57
CA ASP A 111 -18.55 -9.89 29.96
C ASP A 111 -18.46 -8.91 28.76
N GLY A 112 -18.09 -9.41 27.57
CA GLY A 112 -17.94 -8.63 26.34
C GLY A 112 -16.70 -7.72 26.31
N GLY A 113 -15.79 -7.84 27.27
CA GLY A 113 -14.66 -6.94 27.47
C GLY A 113 -13.40 -7.38 26.74
N HIS A 114 -13.14 -8.69 26.67
CA HIS A 114 -11.99 -9.25 25.97
C HIS A 114 -12.41 -10.05 24.76
N PHE A 115 -11.54 -10.06 23.75
CA PHE A 115 -11.74 -10.86 22.56
C PHE A 115 -10.60 -11.84 22.31
N LEU A 116 -10.95 -12.93 21.61
CA LEU A 116 -10.03 -13.81 20.91
C LEU A 116 -10.46 -13.87 19.45
N ALA A 117 -9.54 -13.61 18.54
CA ALA A 117 -9.77 -13.70 17.12
C ALA A 117 -8.73 -14.59 16.43
N VAL A 118 -9.14 -15.19 15.30
CA VAL A 118 -8.25 -15.95 14.41
C VAL A 118 -8.16 -15.20 13.09
N THR A 119 -6.93 -14.96 12.62
CA THR A 119 -6.71 -14.31 11.32
C THR A 119 -6.60 -15.34 10.19
N ASP A 120 -6.92 -14.92 8.97
CA ASP A 120 -6.63 -15.67 7.73
C ASP A 120 -5.17 -16.12 7.61
N ALA A 121 -4.30 -15.37 8.26
CA ALA A 121 -2.88 -15.53 8.19
C ALA A 121 -2.29 -16.37 9.35
N GLY A 122 -3.12 -17.12 10.09
CA GLY A 122 -2.67 -18.08 11.10
C GLY A 122 -2.19 -17.47 12.42
N LEU A 123 -2.76 -16.34 12.85
CA LEU A 123 -2.49 -15.74 14.16
C LEU A 123 -3.72 -15.83 15.06
N PHE A 124 -3.47 -16.00 16.35
CA PHE A 124 -4.37 -15.54 17.40
C PHE A 124 -4.16 -14.05 17.64
N LEU A 125 -5.24 -13.28 17.63
CA LEU A 125 -5.28 -11.93 18.17
C LEU A 125 -6.06 -11.94 19.48
N ARG A 126 -5.51 -11.31 20.52
CA ARG A 126 -6.19 -11.12 21.81
C ARG A 126 -6.13 -9.65 22.19
N GLY A 127 -7.13 -9.18 22.91
CA GLY A 127 -7.12 -7.82 23.45
C GLY A 127 -8.46 -7.48 24.09
N ARG A 128 -8.71 -6.18 24.25
CA ARG A 128 -9.97 -5.65 24.77
C ARG A 128 -10.78 -4.97 23.68
N LEU A 129 -12.09 -5.18 23.71
CA LEU A 129 -13.03 -4.40 22.93
C LEU A 129 -13.36 -3.12 23.71
N VAL A 130 -13.11 -1.98 23.11
CA VAL A 130 -13.48 -0.68 23.69
C VAL A 130 -14.87 -0.32 23.17
N THR A 131 -15.80 -0.03 24.08
CA THR A 131 -17.18 0.32 23.75
C THR A 131 -17.58 1.69 24.30
N GLU A 132 -18.54 2.31 23.61
CA GLU A 132 -19.35 3.41 24.13
C GLU A 132 -20.76 2.86 24.36
N GLY A 133 -21.09 2.52 25.60
CA GLY A 133 -22.26 1.69 25.89
C GLY A 133 -22.13 0.31 25.25
N ASP A 134 -23.07 -0.03 24.38
CA ASP A 134 -23.10 -1.29 23.61
C ASP A 134 -22.41 -1.19 22.23
N ARG A 135 -21.94 0.01 21.85
CA ARG A 135 -21.35 0.28 20.55
C ARG A 135 -19.83 0.04 20.58
N PRO A 136 -19.28 -0.85 19.74
CA PRO A 136 -17.83 -0.98 19.61
C PRO A 136 -17.23 0.26 18.96
N ILE A 137 -16.21 0.84 19.60
CA ILE A 137 -15.50 2.05 19.12
C ILE A 137 -14.01 1.83 18.88
N GLY A 138 -13.42 0.76 19.42
CA GLY A 138 -12.02 0.45 19.18
C GLY A 138 -11.54 -0.84 19.83
N LEU A 139 -10.25 -1.11 19.71
CA LEU A 139 -9.56 -2.21 20.38
C LEU A 139 -8.40 -1.65 21.22
N ALA A 140 -8.11 -2.30 22.34
CA ALA A 140 -6.98 -1.93 23.20
C ALA A 140 -6.18 -3.18 23.59
N ASP A 141 -4.91 -2.97 23.95
CA ASP A 141 -4.01 -4.01 24.47
C ASP A 141 -3.92 -5.24 23.54
N VAL A 142 -3.89 -4.99 22.22
CA VAL A 142 -3.91 -6.07 21.24
C VAL A 142 -2.56 -6.77 21.19
N THR A 143 -2.59 -8.09 21.28
CA THR A 143 -1.44 -8.97 21.10
C THR A 143 -1.67 -9.94 19.94
N ALA A 144 -0.61 -10.30 19.25
CA ALA A 144 -0.60 -11.27 18.18
C ALA A 144 0.37 -12.42 18.50
N ALA A 145 -0.07 -13.66 18.30
CA ALA A 145 0.75 -14.86 18.45
C ALA A 145 0.41 -15.85 17.34
N ALA A 146 1.40 -16.56 16.82
CA ALA A 146 1.24 -17.60 15.80
C ALA A 146 0.42 -18.76 16.35
N ILE A 147 -0.49 -19.27 15.53
CA ILE A 147 -1.05 -20.60 15.74
C ILE A 147 0.08 -21.59 15.45
N LEU A 148 0.29 -22.53 16.37
CA LEU A 148 1.36 -23.51 16.25
C LEU A 148 0.84 -24.85 15.73
N ASP A 149 1.67 -25.54 14.95
CA ASP A 149 1.45 -26.93 14.55
C ASP A 149 1.87 -27.91 15.67
N GLN A 150 1.73 -29.22 15.42
CA GLN A 150 2.14 -30.25 16.38
C GLN A 150 3.66 -30.28 16.70
N LYS A 151 4.49 -29.58 15.93
CA LYS A 151 5.95 -29.48 16.13
C LYS A 151 6.34 -28.16 16.81
N SER A 152 5.37 -27.38 17.30
CA SER A 152 5.58 -26.05 17.87
C SER A 152 6.13 -25.01 16.89
N ALA A 153 5.91 -25.21 15.59
CA ALA A 153 6.23 -24.24 14.54
C ALA A 153 4.98 -23.44 14.15
N PRO A 154 5.11 -22.18 13.66
CA PRO A 154 3.98 -21.46 13.08
C PRO A 154 3.27 -22.26 11.98
N LEU A 155 1.94 -22.27 11.99
CA LEU A 155 1.10 -23.06 11.09
C LEU A 155 1.08 -22.53 9.64
N ALA A 156 1.30 -21.22 9.45
CA ALA A 156 1.19 -20.50 8.18
C ALA A 156 2.55 -20.20 7.55
#